data_AF-X1VBR8-F1
#
_entry.id   AF-X1VBR8-F1
#
_cell.length_a   1.000
_cell.length_b   1.000
_cell.length_c   1.000
_cell.angle_alpha   90.00
_cell.angle_beta   90.00
_cell.angle_gamma   90.00
#
_symmetry.space_group_name_H-M   'P 1'
#
loop_
_entity.id
_entity.type
_entity.pdbx_description
1 polymer ?
#
loop_
_entity_poly.entity_id
_entity_poly.type
_entity_poly.pdbx_seq_one_letter_code
_entity_poly.pdbx_strand_id
1 'polypeptide(L)'
;MFTKFYNEQREKNLFYISDSESHKINSGKDQSPFRNRINQLFEEIKQKYDTYFDSKDCLKLSTQSLAFVVKKLQVINFKNSKNDANGLAFQKFLGRHAKGGRGQFFTPDPIIDFCIEIIQPKPDEKIIDPACGTGGFLFSSLRYM
;
A
#
# COMPACT_ATOMS: atom_id res chain seq x y z
N MET A 1 3.95 0.79 1.34
CA MET A 1 2.80 1.71 1.48
C MET A 1 2.27 1.72 2.92
N PHE A 2 1.96 0.56 3.51
CA PHE A 2 1.62 0.42 4.93
C PHE A 2 2.58 1.16 5.88
N THR A 3 3.89 1.07 5.61
CA THR A 3 4.93 1.78 6.38
C THR A 3 4.78 3.29 6.43
N LYS A 4 4.44 3.90 5.29
CA LYS A 4 4.19 5.34 5.20
C LYS A 4 2.88 5.71 5.89
N PHE A 5 1.81 4.96 5.60
CA PHE A 5 0.48 5.20 6.16
C PHE A 5 0.48 5.12 7.69
N TYR A 6 1.07 4.07 8.26
CA TYR A 6 1.21 3.92 9.71
C TYR A 6 2.01 5.06 10.34
N ASN A 7 3.12 5.47 9.71
CA ASN A 7 3.95 6.55 10.20
C ASN A 7 3.21 7.90 10.27
N GLU A 8 2.33 8.21 9.32
CA GLU A 8 1.55 9.46 9.34
C GLU A 8 0.46 9.52 10.41
N GLN A 9 0.13 8.38 11.02
CA GLN A 9 -0.76 8.32 12.17
C GLN A 9 -0.03 8.63 13.50
N ARG A 10 1.30 8.72 13.48
CA ARG A 10 2.14 8.96 14.67
C ARG A 10 2.46 10.44 14.83
N GLU A 11 2.80 10.82 16.05
CA GLU A 11 3.34 12.16 16.35
C GLU A 11 4.75 12.35 15.78
N LYS A 12 5.59 11.29 15.80
CA LYS A 12 6.97 11.34 15.31
C LYS A 12 7.09 10.71 13.92
N ASN A 13 7.56 11.50 12.95
CA ASN A 13 7.82 11.04 11.59
C ASN A 13 9.20 10.34 11.51
N LEU A 14 9.18 9.01 11.29
CA LEU A 14 10.34 8.16 11.08
C LEU A 14 10.51 7.73 9.62
N PHE A 15 9.45 7.88 8.79
CA PHE A 15 9.47 7.60 7.36
C PHE A 15 9.97 8.82 6.58
N TYR A 16 11.28 9.01 6.55
CA TYR A 16 11.93 10.03 5.74
C TYR A 16 13.37 9.62 5.42
N ILE A 17 13.96 10.34 4.48
CA ILE A 17 15.39 10.37 4.21
C ILE A 17 15.85 11.83 4.09
N SER A 18 16.92 12.20 4.81
CA SER A 18 17.53 13.52 4.67
C SER A 18 18.43 13.60 3.43
N ASP A 19 18.72 14.80 2.94
CA ASP A 19 19.67 14.95 1.82
C ASP A 19 21.07 14.44 2.17
N SER A 20 21.52 14.66 3.41
CA SER A 20 22.80 14.12 3.90
C SER A 20 22.84 12.59 3.90
N GLU A 21 21.76 11.92 4.31
CA GLU A 21 21.62 10.45 4.22
C GLU A 21 21.59 10.00 2.76
N SER A 22 20.86 10.71 1.90
CA SER A 22 20.78 10.41 0.46
C SER A 22 22.15 10.49 -0.22
N HIS A 23 22.96 11.49 0.08
CA HIS A 23 24.32 11.63 -0.47
C HIS A 23 25.26 10.53 0.04
N LYS A 24 25.17 10.16 1.32
CA LYS A 24 25.93 9.06 1.92
C LYS A 24 25.62 7.71 1.27
N ILE A 25 24.34 7.42 1.08
CA ILE A 25 23.88 6.18 0.44
C ILE A 25 24.34 6.11 -1.04
N ASN A 26 24.27 7.23 -1.76
CA ASN A 26 24.71 7.31 -3.16
C ASN A 26 26.24 7.24 -3.32
N SER A 27 27.00 7.69 -2.31
CA SER A 27 28.47 7.60 -2.29
C SER A 27 29.00 6.26 -1.73
N GLY A 28 28.10 5.33 -1.38
CA GLY A 28 28.46 4.02 -0.83
C GLY A 28 28.95 4.05 0.62
N LYS A 29 28.90 5.20 1.30
CA LYS A 29 29.38 5.41 2.66
C LYS A 29 28.24 5.33 3.67
N ASP A 30 28.13 4.18 4.32
CA ASP A 30 27.25 3.86 5.46
C ASP A 30 25.73 4.02 5.25
N GLN A 31 25.05 2.88 5.40
CA GLN A 31 23.62 2.68 5.15
C GLN A 31 22.86 2.33 6.43
N SER A 32 23.55 2.23 7.58
CA SER A 32 22.99 1.65 8.80
C SER A 32 21.88 2.51 9.44
N PRO A 33 21.99 3.84 9.63
CA PRO A 33 21.01 4.55 10.46
C PRO A 33 19.65 4.68 9.77
N PHE A 34 19.66 5.02 8.48
CA PHE A 34 18.46 5.09 7.65
C PHE A 34 17.78 3.72 7.55
N ARG A 35 18.54 2.67 7.21
CA ARG A 35 17.96 1.33 7.04
C ARG A 35 17.41 0.79 8.36
N ASN A 36 18.12 0.99 9.46
CA ASN A 36 17.66 0.58 10.79
C ASN A 36 16.36 1.30 11.17
N ARG A 37 16.27 2.62 10.93
CA ARG A 37 15.05 3.40 11.18
C ARG A 37 13.85 2.86 10.41
N ILE A 38 14.01 2.59 9.12
CA ILE A 38 12.91 2.07 8.28
C ILE A 38 12.56 0.62 8.63
N ASN A 39 13.55 -0.22 8.95
CA ASN A 39 13.31 -1.60 9.37
C ASN A 39 12.58 -1.64 10.73
N GLN A 40 12.97 -0.81 11.70
CA GLN A 40 12.29 -0.72 12.99
C GLN A 40 10.82 -0.33 12.81
N LEU A 41 10.55 0.67 11.96
CA LEU A 41 9.18 1.07 11.63
C LEU A 41 8.39 -0.06 10.96
N PHE A 42 9.05 -0.91 10.16
CA PHE A 42 8.41 -2.08 9.55
C PHE A 42 8.11 -3.19 10.56
N GLU A 43 9.00 -3.45 11.51
CA GLU A 43 8.75 -4.43 12.58
C GLU A 43 7.58 -4.03 13.48
N GLU A 44 7.44 -2.75 13.81
CA GLU A 44 6.27 -2.26 14.56
C GLU A 44 4.95 -2.50 13.81
N ILE A 45 4.97 -2.42 12.48
CA ILE A 45 3.78 -2.67 11.65
C ILE A 45 3.43 -4.14 11.64
N LYS A 46 4.43 -5.02 11.58
CA LYS A 46 4.21 -6.47 11.69
C LYS A 46 3.57 -6.82 13.03
N GLN A 47 3.97 -6.17 14.11
CA GLN A 47 3.34 -6.35 15.42
C GLN A 47 1.92 -5.83 15.48
N LYS A 48 1.64 -4.67 14.86
CA LYS A 48 0.30 -4.06 14.86
C LYS A 48 -0.69 -4.79 13.94
N TYR A 49 -0.21 -5.34 12.84
CA TYR A 49 -1.00 -5.95 11.78
C TYR A 49 -0.55 -7.40 11.53
N ASP A 50 -0.46 -8.17 12.61
CA ASP A 50 0.00 -9.57 12.64
C ASP A 50 -0.79 -10.51 11.72
N THR A 51 -2.06 -10.20 11.50
CA THR A 51 -2.95 -10.90 10.54
C THR A 51 -2.54 -10.73 9.09
N TYR A 52 -1.80 -9.68 8.74
CA TYR A 52 -1.42 -9.35 7.36
C TYR A 52 0.05 -9.61 7.04
N PHE A 53 0.91 -9.82 8.05
CA PHE A 53 2.35 -10.00 7.88
C PHE A 53 2.88 -11.20 8.66
N ASP A 54 3.73 -11.99 8.00
CA ASP A 54 4.42 -13.09 8.67
C ASP A 54 5.61 -12.58 9.47
N SER A 55 5.98 -13.29 10.54
CA SER A 55 7.15 -12.92 11.37
C SER A 55 8.47 -12.90 10.57
N LYS A 56 8.53 -13.65 9.46
CA LYS A 56 9.67 -13.73 8.54
C LYS A 56 9.69 -12.64 7.47
N ASP A 57 8.61 -11.86 7.34
CA ASP A 57 8.56 -10.80 6.33
C ASP A 57 9.60 -9.73 6.63
N CYS A 58 10.32 -9.35 5.57
CA CYS A 58 11.35 -8.33 5.61
C CYS A 58 11.36 -7.51 4.31
N LEU A 59 11.84 -6.28 4.40
CA LEU A 59 12.04 -5.43 3.23
C LEU A 59 13.22 -5.98 2.40
N LYS A 60 12.96 -6.61 1.26
CA LYS A 60 13.99 -7.22 0.39
C LYS A 60 14.74 -6.23 -0.51
N LEU A 61 14.36 -4.95 -0.50
CA LEU A 61 14.97 -3.92 -1.32
C LEU A 61 16.41 -3.62 -0.87
N SER A 62 17.31 -3.33 -1.82
CA SER A 62 18.60 -2.72 -1.50
C SER A 62 18.39 -1.38 -0.82
N THR A 63 19.36 -0.92 -0.02
CA THR A 63 19.21 0.37 0.68
C THR A 63 19.07 1.54 -0.29
N GLN A 64 19.73 1.49 -1.45
CA GLN A 64 19.60 2.52 -2.50
C GLN A 64 18.17 2.56 -3.05
N SER A 65 17.59 1.40 -3.39
CA SER A 65 16.21 1.32 -3.86
C SER A 65 15.22 1.75 -2.79
N LEU A 66 15.45 1.35 -1.53
CA LEU A 66 14.63 1.76 -0.40
C LEU A 66 14.69 3.27 -0.17
N ALA A 67 15.88 3.87 -0.21
CA ALA A 67 16.10 5.31 -0.11
C ALA A 67 15.36 6.07 -1.21
N PHE A 68 15.45 5.59 -2.46
CA PHE A 68 14.72 6.17 -3.58
C PHE A 68 13.20 6.13 -3.36
N VAL A 69 12.66 4.98 -2.95
CA VAL A 69 11.22 4.82 -2.66
C VAL A 69 10.78 5.73 -1.52
N VAL A 70 11.52 5.79 -0.42
CA VAL A 70 11.21 6.68 0.72
C VAL A 70 11.25 8.14 0.27
N LYS A 71 12.27 8.57 -0.49
CA LYS A 71 12.38 9.93 -1.00
C LYS A 71 11.18 10.34 -1.87
N LYS A 72 10.66 9.42 -2.68
CA LYS A 72 9.48 9.68 -3.52
C LYS A 72 8.18 9.68 -2.74
N LEU A 73 8.04 8.81 -1.75
CA LEU A 73 6.81 8.68 -0.97
C LEU A 73 6.71 9.71 0.18
N GLN A 74 7.83 10.19 0.73
CA GLN A 74 7.81 11.08 1.90
C GLN A 74 7.08 12.41 1.66
N VAL A 75 7.09 12.90 0.41
CA VAL A 75 6.42 14.15 0.00
C VAL A 75 4.91 13.99 -0.18
N ILE A 76 4.42 12.76 -0.28
CA ILE A 76 3.00 12.45 -0.44
C ILE A 76 2.39 12.37 0.96
N ASN A 77 1.27 13.05 1.16
CA ASN A 77 0.50 13.00 2.41
C ASN A 77 -0.68 12.04 2.22
N PHE A 78 -0.65 10.90 2.90
CA PHE A 78 -1.71 9.91 2.84
C PHE A 78 -2.88 10.27 3.78
N LYS A 79 -2.62 10.91 4.93
CA LYS A 79 -3.64 11.29 5.92
C LYS A 79 -4.64 12.31 5.39
N ASN A 80 -4.16 13.33 4.66
CA ASN A 80 -4.99 14.42 4.13
C ASN A 80 -5.46 14.16 2.69
N SER A 81 -5.01 13.06 2.07
CA SER A 81 -5.54 12.63 0.79
C SER A 81 -6.91 11.97 1.00
N LYS A 82 -7.83 12.17 0.06
CA LYS A 82 -9.11 11.44 0.08
C LYS A 82 -8.79 9.95 0.16
N ASN A 83 -9.39 9.22 1.11
CA ASN A 83 -9.16 7.78 1.31
C ASN A 83 -9.30 6.99 -0.01
N ASP A 84 -10.24 7.41 -0.85
CA ASP A 84 -10.47 6.88 -2.18
C ASP A 84 -9.26 7.02 -3.13
N ALA A 85 -8.54 8.14 -3.09
CA ALA A 85 -7.34 8.35 -3.92
C ALA A 85 -6.19 7.42 -3.52
N ASN A 86 -5.99 7.21 -2.22
CA ASN A 86 -4.96 6.28 -1.72
C ASN A 86 -5.32 4.83 -2.07
N GLY A 87 -6.60 4.46 -1.90
CA GLY A 87 -7.14 3.15 -2.26
C GLY A 87 -6.98 2.86 -3.76
N LEU A 88 -7.36 3.81 -4.60
CA LEU A 88 -7.24 3.70 -6.06
C LEU A 88 -5.77 3.57 -6.49
N ALA A 89 -4.86 4.33 -5.89
CA ALA A 89 -3.43 4.23 -6.18
C ALA A 89 -2.87 2.84 -5.82
N PHE A 90 -3.29 2.29 -4.69
CA PHE A 90 -2.91 0.94 -4.26
C PHE A 90 -3.47 -0.13 -5.21
N GLN A 91 -4.75 -0.06 -5.56
CA GLN A 91 -5.38 -0.98 -6.50
C GLN A 91 -4.71 -0.94 -7.88
N LYS A 92 -4.44 0.25 -8.43
CA LYS A 92 -3.74 0.37 -9.73
C LYS A 92 -2.33 -0.22 -9.70
N PHE A 93 -1.62 -0.08 -8.57
CA PHE A 93 -0.29 -0.67 -8.41
C PHE A 93 -0.36 -2.20 -8.36
N LEU A 94 -1.29 -2.75 -7.57
CA LEU A 94 -1.51 -4.20 -7.47
C LEU A 94 -1.96 -4.80 -8.81
N GLY A 95 -2.94 -4.18 -9.47
CA GLY A 95 -3.48 -4.66 -10.75
C GLY A 95 -2.44 -4.72 -11.87
N ARG A 96 -1.42 -3.86 -11.86
CA ARG A 96 -0.30 -3.94 -12.82
C ARG A 96 0.70 -5.06 -12.50
N HIS A 97 0.96 -5.33 -11.21
CA HIS A 97 1.93 -6.35 -10.80
C HIS A 97 1.33 -7.77 -10.73
N ALA A 98 0.04 -7.90 -10.44
CA ALA A 98 -0.66 -9.19 -10.36
C ALA A 98 -0.87 -9.87 -11.73
N LYS A 99 -0.88 -9.10 -12.82
CA LYS A 99 -1.01 -9.61 -14.20
C LYS A 99 0.16 -10.50 -14.64
N GLY A 100 1.28 -10.48 -13.91
CA GLY A 100 2.56 -11.01 -14.39
C GLY A 100 2.85 -12.50 -14.19
N GLY A 101 2.01 -13.33 -13.56
CA GLY A 101 2.50 -14.69 -13.28
C GLY A 101 1.59 -15.87 -12.92
N ARG A 102 0.26 -15.72 -12.74
CA ARG A 102 -0.56 -16.87 -12.26
C ARG A 102 -1.95 -17.01 -12.88
N GLY A 103 -2.22 -16.40 -14.04
CA GLY A 103 -3.54 -16.51 -14.69
C GLY A 103 -4.69 -15.95 -13.85
N GLN A 104 -4.39 -15.09 -12.86
CA GLN A 104 -5.41 -14.38 -12.10
C GLN A 104 -5.97 -13.28 -13.01
N PHE A 105 -7.19 -13.50 -13.49
CA PHE A 105 -7.93 -12.53 -14.30
C PHE A 105 -8.51 -11.47 -13.37
N PHE A 106 -8.20 -10.21 -13.67
CA PHE A 106 -8.79 -9.07 -12.99
C PHE A 106 -10.00 -8.62 -13.81
N THR A 107 -11.17 -8.49 -13.18
CA THR A 107 -12.35 -7.91 -13.83
C THR A 107 -12.12 -6.42 -14.05
N PRO A 108 -12.14 -5.90 -15.30
CA PRO A 108 -11.94 -4.47 -15.55
C PRO A 108 -12.98 -3.60 -14.83
N ASP A 109 -12.58 -2.44 -14.32
CA ASP A 109 -13.45 -1.51 -13.58
C ASP A 109 -14.79 -1.21 -14.30
N PRO A 110 -14.84 -0.97 -15.64
CA PRO A 110 -16.10 -0.74 -16.33
C PRO A 110 -17.08 -1.92 -16.27
N ILE A 111 -16.57 -3.15 -16.21
CA ILE A 111 -17.40 -4.36 -16.10
C ILE A 111 -17.94 -4.49 -14.67
N ILE A 112 -17.11 -4.21 -13.67
CA ILE A 112 -17.53 -4.19 -12.27
C ILE A 112 -18.63 -3.15 -12.09
N ASP A 113 -18.39 -1.91 -12.52
CA ASP A 113 -19.32 -0.80 -12.35
C ASP A 113 -20.65 -1.07 -13.08
N PHE A 114 -20.60 -1.60 -14.31
CA PHE A 114 -21.80 -2.04 -15.04
C PHE A 114 -22.62 -3.09 -14.28
N CYS A 115 -21.96 -4.11 -13.71
CA CYS A 115 -22.65 -5.13 -12.92
C CYS A 115 -23.29 -4.52 -11.66
N ILE A 116 -22.59 -3.62 -10.95
CA ILE A 116 -23.13 -2.97 -9.75
C ILE A 116 -24.31 -2.05 -10.09
N GLU A 117 -24.25 -1.31 -11.21
CA GLU A 117 -25.35 -0.47 -11.69
C GLU A 117 -26.63 -1.26 -12.01
N ILE A 118 -26.50 -2.52 -12.42
CA ILE A 118 -27.64 -3.43 -12.64
C ILE A 118 -28.14 -4.00 -11.31
N ILE A 119 -27.22 -4.42 -10.42
CA ILE A 119 -27.57 -5.05 -9.14
C ILE A 119 -28.23 -4.05 -8.18
N GLN A 120 -27.76 -2.79 -8.18
CA GLN A 120 -28.26 -1.70 -7.33
C GLN A 120 -28.34 -2.08 -5.83
N PRO A 121 -27.21 -2.47 -5.21
CA PRO A 121 -27.19 -2.95 -3.83
C PRO A 121 -27.64 -1.85 -2.85
N LYS A 122 -28.34 -2.25 -1.78
CA LYS A 122 -28.83 -1.34 -0.73
C LYS A 122 -28.11 -1.53 0.61
N PRO A 123 -28.06 -0.50 1.49
CA PRO A 123 -27.32 -0.54 2.75
C PRO A 123 -27.71 -1.67 3.73
N ASP A 124 -28.93 -2.19 3.63
CA ASP A 124 -29.48 -3.25 4.48
C ASP A 124 -29.32 -4.66 3.86
N GLU A 125 -28.75 -4.77 2.66
CA GLU A 125 -28.52 -6.02 1.97
C GLU A 125 -27.14 -6.62 2.28
N LYS A 126 -27.05 -7.95 2.20
CA LYS A 126 -25.78 -8.68 2.36
C LYS A 126 -25.20 -9.01 1.00
N ILE A 127 -23.95 -8.64 0.78
CA ILE A 127 -23.22 -8.87 -0.47
C ILE A 127 -22.12 -9.90 -0.22
N ILE A 128 -22.01 -10.89 -1.11
CA ILE A 128 -20.95 -11.89 -1.09
C ILE A 128 -20.35 -12.04 -2.49
N ASP A 129 -19.03 -12.06 -2.55
CA ASP A 129 -18.27 -12.43 -3.74
C ASP A 129 -17.34 -13.61 -3.37
N PRO A 130 -17.68 -14.86 -3.77
CA PRO A 130 -16.93 -16.05 -3.39
C PRO A 130 -15.58 -16.18 -4.12
N ALA A 131 -15.31 -15.32 -5.11
CA ALA A 131 -14.10 -15.32 -5.91
C ALA A 131 -13.51 -13.89 -6.02
N CYS A 132 -13.55 -13.14 -4.91
CA CYS A 132 -13.40 -11.69 -4.92
C CYS A 132 -12.05 -11.14 -5.40
N GLY A 133 -11.00 -11.97 -5.48
CA GLY A 133 -9.68 -11.53 -5.90
C GLY A 133 -9.19 -10.36 -5.02
N THR A 134 -9.02 -9.18 -5.61
CA THR A 134 -8.67 -7.95 -4.85
C THR A 134 -9.87 -7.22 -4.25
N GLY A 135 -11.06 -7.79 -4.29
CA GLY A 135 -12.29 -7.23 -3.74
C GLY A 135 -12.98 -6.18 -4.63
N GLY A 136 -12.78 -6.23 -5.95
CA GLY A 136 -13.28 -5.19 -6.87
C GLY A 136 -14.79 -4.98 -6.80
N PHE A 137 -15.58 -6.07 -6.82
CA PHE A 137 -17.04 -5.99 -6.69
C PHE A 137 -17.46 -5.46 -5.32
N LEU A 138 -16.91 -6.00 -4.23
CA LEU A 138 -17.25 -5.57 -2.87
C LEU A 138 -16.94 -4.07 -2.63
N PHE A 139 -15.81 -3.60 -3.15
CA PHE A 139 -15.42 -2.20 -3.06
C PHE A 139 -16.36 -1.31 -3.90
N SER A 140 -16.68 -1.69 -5.14
CA SER A 140 -17.58 -0.91 -5.98
C SER A 140 -19.01 -0.89 -5.41
N SER A 141 -19.50 -2.00 -4.85
CA SER A 141 -20.77 -2.03 -4.13
C SER A 141 -20.80 -1.07 -2.94
N LEU A 142 -19.73 -1.02 -2.13
CA LEU A 142 -19.64 -0.09 -1.01
C LEU A 142 -19.60 1.38 -1.48
N ARG A 143 -18.96 1.65 -2.63
CA ARG A 143 -18.87 2.99 -3.21
C ARG A 143 -20.18 3.47 -3.85
N TYR A 144 -21.01 2.54 -4.31
CA TYR A 144 -22.30 2.83 -4.97
C TYR A 144 -23.34 3.36 -3.97
N MET A 145 -23.30 2.87 -2.73
CA MET A 145 -24.20 3.27 -1.63
C MET A 145 -23.71 4.54 -0.93
#